data_AF-A0A9E1KW97-F1
#
_entry.id   AF-A0A9E1KW97-F1
#
_cell.length_a   1.000
_cell.length_b   1.000
_cell.length_c   1.000
_cell.angle_alpha   90.00
_cell.angle_beta   90.00
_cell.angle_gamma   90.00
#
_symmetry.space_group_name_H-M   'P 1'
#
loop_
_entity.id
_entity.type
_entity.pdbx_description
1 polymer ?
#
loop_
_entity_poly.entity_id
_entity_poly.type
_entity_poly.pdbx_seq_one_letter_code
_entity_poly.pdbx_strand_id
1 'polypeptide(L)' 'MDDIRLYDKNEIERFLYKNVYLHMYSIGDLDGFIWPYTIWYGSKSNDNLKAVVLLYVGMSIPTIIALSD' A
#
# COMPACT_ATOMS: atom_id res chain seq x y z
N MET A 1 -14.88 2.06 10.48
CA MET A 1 -13.62 2.44 9.80
C MET A 1 -12.75 1.26 10.12
N ASP A 2 -12.46 0.46 9.10
CA ASP A 2 -12.05 -0.92 9.30
C ASP A 2 -10.63 -1.04 8.77
N ASP A 3 -9.69 -1.33 9.67
CA ASP A 3 -8.29 -1.46 9.36
C ASP A 3 -7.98 -2.92 9.03
N ILE A 4 -7.55 -3.16 7.81
CA ILE A 4 -7.37 -4.51 7.26
C ILE A 4 -6.01 -4.67 6.61
N ARG A 5 -5.50 -5.90 6.57
CA ARG A 5 -4.38 -6.27 5.71
C ARG A 5 -4.89 -6.44 4.28
N LEU A 6 -4.19 -5.84 3.32
CA LEU A 6 -4.50 -5.91 1.90
C LEU A 6 -3.66 -6.99 1.22
N TYR A 7 -4.31 -7.75 0.33
CA TYR A 7 -3.68 -8.82 -0.44
C TYR A 7 -3.89 -8.67 -1.95
N ASP A 8 -4.93 -7.93 -2.38
CA ASP A 8 -5.18 -7.65 -3.79
C ASP A 8 -4.37 -6.44 -4.25
N LYS A 9 -3.37 -6.68 -5.10
CA LYS A 9 -2.56 -5.63 -5.72
C LYS A 9 -3.40 -4.62 -6.49
N ASN A 10 -4.47 -5.06 -7.15
CA ASN A 10 -5.31 -4.17 -7.96
C ASN A 10 -6.11 -3.20 -7.08
N GLU A 11 -6.48 -3.61 -5.87
CA GLU A 11 -7.14 -2.72 -4.91
C GLU A 11 -6.20 -1.61 -4.44
N ILE A 12 -4.96 -1.96 -4.13
CA ILE A 12 -3.91 -1.01 -3.72
C ILE A 12 -3.59 -0.07 -4.90
N GLU A 13 -3.38 -0.62 -6.09
CA GLU A 13 -3.10 0.13 -7.31
C GLU A 13 -4.16 1.20 -7.58
N ARG A 14 -5.45 0.84 -7.54
CA ARG A 14 -6.56 1.80 -7.74
C ARG A 14 -6.53 2.95 -6.73
N PHE A 15 -6.07 2.73 -5.50
CA PHE A 15 -5.90 3.80 -4.52
C PHE A 15 -4.73 4.71 -4.90
N LEU A 16 -3.55 4.14 -5.17
CA LEU A 16 -2.33 4.89 -5.48
C LEU A 16 -2.47 5.74 -6.77
N TYR A 17 -3.20 5.24 -7.76
CA TYR A 17 -3.43 5.96 -9.02
C TYR A 17 -4.35 7.19 -8.89
N LYS A 18 -5.03 7.40 -7.75
CA LYS A 18 -5.80 8.65 -7.52
C LYS A 18 -4.89 9.87 -7.48
N ASN A 19 -3.64 9.71 -7.05
CA ASN A 19 -2.60 10.73 -7.08
C ASN A 19 -1.27 10.12 -7.50
N VAL A 20 -1.16 9.77 -8.78
CA VAL A 20 -0.01 9.05 -9.34
C VAL A 20 1.34 9.72 -9.05
N TYR A 21 1.41 11.06 -9.04
CA TYR A 21 2.66 11.77 -8.81
C TYR A 21 3.13 11.68 -7.36
N LEU A 22 2.19 11.62 -6.41
CA LEU A 22 2.51 11.39 -5.00
C LEU A 22 2.97 9.95 -4.77
N HIS A 23 2.33 9.00 -5.44
CA HIS A 23 2.44 7.56 -5.13
C HIS A 23 3.27 6.76 -6.14
N MET A 24 3.97 7.40 -7.09
CA MET A 24 4.67 6.70 -8.19
C MET A 24 5.67 5.63 -7.73
N TYR A 25 6.37 5.86 -6.61
CA TYR A 25 7.31 4.87 -6.06
C TYR A 25 6.57 3.68 -5.45
N SER A 26 5.47 3.95 -4.73
CA SER A 26 4.60 2.93 -4.13
C SER A 26 3.89 2.06 -5.18
N ILE A 27 3.63 2.60 -6.37
CA ILE A 27 3.15 1.80 -7.51
C ILE A 27 4.22 0.79 -7.95
N GLY A 28 5.49 1.20 -7.97
CA GLY A 28 6.61 0.31 -8.26
C GLY A 28 6.76 -0.84 -7.25
N ASP A 29 6.37 -0.64 -5.99
CA ASP A 29 6.41 -1.68 -4.95
C ASP A 29 5.38 -2.80 -5.15
N LEU A 30 4.41 -2.61 -6.05
CA LEU A 30 3.48 -3.67 -6.46
C LEU A 30 4.13 -4.68 -7.43
N ASP A 31 5.34 -4.40 -7.92
CA ASP A 31 6.08 -5.32 -8.78
C ASP A 31 6.31 -6.68 -8.12
N GLY A 32 6.36 -7.74 -8.93
CA GLY A 32 6.54 -9.11 -8.45
C GLY A 32 7.86 -9.35 -7.69
N PHE A 33 8.92 -8.61 -8.04
CA PHE A 33 10.22 -8.73 -7.36
C PHE A 33 10.20 -8.13 -5.96
N ILE A 34 9.44 -7.05 -5.75
CA ILE A 34 9.37 -6.32 -4.48
C ILE A 34 8.28 -6.87 -3.56
N TRP A 35 7.14 -7.28 -4.13
CA TRP A 35 5.95 -7.69 -3.38
C TRP A 35 6.19 -8.66 -2.22
N PRO A 36 7.01 -9.73 -2.34
CA PRO A 36 7.28 -10.67 -1.25
C PRO A 36 7.88 -10.01 0.01
N TYR A 37 8.47 -8.83 -0.14
CA TYR A 37 9.13 -8.08 0.92
C TYR A 37 8.28 -6.94 1.48
N THR A 38 7.00 -6.87 1.09
CA THR A 38 6.07 -5.81 1.49
C THR A 38 4.82 -6.39 2.16
N ILE A 39 4.29 -5.65 3.13
CA ILE A 39 2.99 -5.89 3.74
C ILE A 39 2.18 -4.61 3.63
N TRP A 40 0.96 -4.73 3.13
CA TRP A 40 0.09 -3.59 2.91
C TRP A 40 -1.09 -3.64 3.86
N TYR A 41 -1.41 -2.49 4.46
CA TYR A 41 -2.59 -2.28 5.28
C TYR A 41 -3.42 -1.15 4.70
N GLY A 42 -4.72 -1.21 4.94
CA GLY A 42 -5.67 -0.22 4.46
C GLY A 42 -6.68 0.14 5.53
N SER A 43 -7.09 1.40 5.54
CA SER A 43 -8.26 1.84 6.32
C SER A 43 -9.44 2.04 5.37
N LYS A 44 -10.53 1.31 5.62
CA LYS A 44 -11.74 1.37 4.79
C LYS A 44 -12.87 2.13 5.47
N SER A 45 -13.64 2.83 4.65
CA SER A 45 -14.92 3.42 5.03
C SER A 45 -15.94 3.17 3.93
N ASN A 46 -17.04 2.46 4.24
CA ASN A 46 -18.06 2.02 3.29
C ASN A 46 -17.43 1.32 2.07
N ASP A 47 -16.60 0.30 2.30
CA ASP A 47 -15.81 -0.44 1.31
C ASP A 47 -14.83 0.37 0.45
N ASN A 48 -14.71 1.67 0.69
CA ASN A 48 -13.75 2.52 -0.01
C ASN A 48 -12.47 2.64 0.81
N LEU A 49 -11.35 2.30 0.18
CA LEU A 49 -10.02 2.51 0.73
C LEU A 49 -9.71 4.02 0.83
N LYS A 50 -9.43 4.47 2.07
CA LYS A 50 -9.20 5.89 2.42
C LYS A 50 -7.74 6.21 2.72
N ALA A 51 -6.98 5.22 3.20
CA ALA A 51 -5.56 5.36 3.48
C ALA A 51 -4.88 4.00 3.27
N VAL A 52 -3.59 4.04 2.94
CA VAL A 52 -2.76 2.85 2.75
C VAL A 52 -1.46 3.00 3.51
N VAL A 53 -1.02 1.91 4.13
CA VAL A 53 0.28 1.83 4.79
C VAL A 53 1.05 0.67 4.17
N LEU A 54 2.28 0.96 3.77
CA LEU A 54 3.25 -0.02 3.30
C LEU A 54 4.27 -0.27 4.42
N LEU A 55 4.47 -1.54 4.77
CA LEU A 55 5.53 -2.01 5.65
C LEU A 55 6.50 -2.88 4.83
N TYR A 56 7.75 -2.43 4.71
CA TYR A 56 8.84 -3.25 4.18
C TYR A 56 9.39 -4.16 5.28
N VAL A 57 9.52 -5.44 4.96
CA VAL A 57 10.06 -6.48 5.84
C VAL A 57 11.25 -7.23 5.24
N GLY A 58 11.69 -6.86 4.03
CA GLY A 58 12.84 -7.49 3.35
C GLY A 58 14.21 -7.04 3.83
N MET A 59 14.29 -6.05 4.73
CA MET A 59 15.53 -5.55 5.31
C MET A 59 15.64 -5.93 6.79
N SER A 60 16.85 -5.82 7.36
CA SER A 60 17.11 -6.13 8.77
C SER A 60 16.31 -5.27 9.74
N ILE A 61 15.94 -4.05 9.35
CA ILE A 61 15.07 -3.15 10.11
C ILE A 61 13.80 -2.92 9.26
N PRO A 62 12.62 -3.29 9.77
CA PRO A 62 11.37 -3.00 9.07
C PRO A 62 11.11 -1.49 8.95
N THR A 63 10.59 -1.07 7.80
CA THR A 63 10.34 0.36 7.51
C THR A 63 8.88 0.56 7.12
N ILE A 64 8.23 1.56 7.71
CA ILE A 64 6.85 1.93 7.41
C ILE A 64 6.82 3.19 6.54
N ILE A 65 5.98 3.17 5.52
CA ILE A 65 5.54 4.33 4.74
C ILE A 65 4.03 4.47 4.92
N ALA A 66 3.59 5.59 5.48
CA ALA A 66 2.17 5.94 5.59
C ALA A 66 1.79 6.85 4.42
N LEU A 67 0.80 6.43 3.63
CA LEU A 67 0.33 7.13 2.44
C LEU A 67 -1.09 7.67 2.70
N SER A 68 -1.23 8.98 2.59
CA SER A 68 -2.52 9.68 2.57
C SER A 68 -2.63 10.52 1.30
N ASP A 69 -3.86 10.89 0.95
CA ASP A 69 -4.12 11.92 -0.07
C ASP A 69 -4.17 13.32 0.56
#